data_AF-A0A964QSP9-F1
#
_entry.id   AF-A0A964QSP9-F1
#
_cell.length_a   1.000
_cell.length_b   1.000
_cell.length_c   1.000
_cell.angle_alpha   90.00
_cell.angle_beta   90.00
_cell.angle_gamma   90.00
#
_symmetry.space_group_name_H-M   'P 1'
#
loop_
_entity.id
_entity.type
_entity.pdbx_description
1 polymer ?
#
loop_
_entity_poly.entity_id
_entity_poly.type
_entity_poly.pdbx_seq_one_letter_code
_entity_poly.pdbx_strand_id
1 'polypeptide(L)'
;MKNLLPLFSAVLVLIPSASAQEKISLEKAIEGARLLTKIAVADAPFKTDLDLENPFALKAGEVRVLAIPGKSLSKKTLTPADKAITPVGQLWMMKATPARDGKVLATDKLRWVTVKDQDNDMKVQLYFLGSKKNDKGGLDLVILWQGEGTIAASGDGKNEHGSRIPD
;
A
#
# COMPACT_ATOMS: atom_id res chain seq x y z
N MET A 1 45.57 -44.14 28.82
CA MET A 1 45.67 -43.14 27.74
C MET A 1 44.41 -42.29 27.77
N LYS A 2 44.60 -40.96 27.84
CA LYS A 2 43.69 -39.82 27.61
C LYS A 2 42.16 -40.04 27.68
N ASN A 3 41.58 -39.41 28.70
CA ASN A 3 40.17 -39.08 28.88
C ASN A 3 39.71 -37.97 27.91
N LEU A 4 38.39 -37.72 27.94
CA LEU A 4 37.61 -36.61 27.37
C LEU A 4 36.93 -36.86 26.00
N LEU A 5 35.65 -37.25 26.08
CA LEU A 5 34.64 -37.00 25.05
C LEU A 5 33.82 -35.76 25.51
N PRO A 6 33.62 -34.73 24.67
CA PRO A 6 33.10 -33.44 25.11
C PRO A 6 31.59 -33.43 25.32
N LEU A 7 31.18 -32.74 26.39
CA LEU A 7 29.81 -32.32 26.68
C LEU A 7 29.29 -31.44 25.51
N PHE A 8 28.27 -31.92 24.80
CA PHE A 8 27.56 -31.13 23.79
C PHE A 8 26.68 -30.09 24.52
N SER A 9 27.17 -28.87 24.67
CA SER A 9 26.33 -27.72 25.06
C SER A 9 25.40 -27.37 23.90
N ALA A 10 24.12 -27.72 24.04
CA ALA A 10 23.07 -27.21 23.18
C ALA A 10 22.87 -25.71 23.43
N VAL A 11 23.45 -24.88 22.55
CA VAL A 11 23.12 -23.45 22.47
C VAL A 11 21.75 -23.34 21.80
N LEU A 12 20.73 -23.06 22.59
CA LEU A 12 19.39 -22.74 22.11
C LEU A 12 19.45 -21.35 21.46
N VAL A 13 19.47 -21.31 20.12
CA VAL A 13 19.39 -20.07 19.35
C VAL A 13 18.01 -19.47 19.58
N LEU A 14 17.92 -18.45 20.44
CA LEU A 14 16.81 -17.51 20.47
C LEU A 14 16.83 -16.75 19.14
N ILE A 15 16.03 -17.20 18.17
CA ILE A 15 15.75 -16.42 16.96
C ILE A 15 14.73 -15.36 17.38
N PRO A 16 15.08 -14.06 17.48
CA PRO A 16 14.06 -13.03 17.59
C PRO A 16 13.26 -13.05 16.28
N SER A 17 11.95 -13.28 16.38
CA SER A 17 11.02 -13.13 15.26
C SER A 17 11.11 -11.70 14.70
N ALA A 18 11.90 -11.54 13.64
CA ALA A 18 12.20 -10.26 13.01
C ALA A 18 10.95 -9.69 12.32
N SER A 19 10.55 -8.49 12.74
CA SER A 19 9.63 -7.52 12.10
C SER A 19 8.46 -8.09 11.29
N ALA A 20 7.43 -8.58 12.00
CA ALA A 20 6.12 -8.75 11.41
C ALA A 20 5.52 -7.36 11.13
N GLN A 21 5.12 -7.09 9.88
CA GLN A 21 4.33 -5.90 9.56
C GLN A 21 3.08 -5.91 10.45
N GLU A 22 2.94 -4.91 11.31
CA GLU A 22 1.84 -4.83 12.25
C GLU A 22 0.69 -4.05 11.62
N LYS A 23 -0.51 -4.62 11.67
CA LYS A 23 -1.73 -3.91 11.31
C LYS A 23 -1.98 -2.79 12.32
N ILE A 24 -2.17 -1.57 11.83
CA ILE A 24 -2.61 -0.45 12.67
C ILE A 24 -4.10 -0.62 12.95
N SER A 25 -4.55 -0.31 14.16
CA SER A 25 -5.98 -0.40 14.51
C SER A 25 -6.83 0.48 13.59
N LEU A 26 -8.08 0.08 13.35
CA LEU A 26 -9.00 0.83 12.49
C LEU A 26 -9.18 2.27 12.98
N GLU A 27 -9.36 2.47 14.29
CA GLU A 27 -9.47 3.80 14.90
C GLU A 27 -8.29 4.71 14.53
N LYS A 28 -7.05 4.21 14.69
CA LYS A 28 -5.85 4.97 14.31
C LYS A 28 -5.70 5.16 12.81
N ALA A 29 -6.16 4.21 12.01
CA ALA A 29 -6.20 4.37 10.56
C ALA A 29 -7.21 5.46 10.14
N ILE A 30 -8.37 5.56 10.78
CA ILE A 30 -9.39 6.61 10.56
C ILE A 30 -8.83 7.98 10.95
N GLU A 31 -8.19 8.10 12.12
CA GLU A 31 -7.51 9.33 12.55
C GLU A 31 -6.49 9.79 11.50
N GLY A 32 -5.61 8.89 11.06
CA GLY A 32 -4.61 9.17 10.04
C GLY A 32 -5.22 9.57 8.70
N ALA A 33 -6.26 8.85 8.24
CA ALA A 33 -6.99 9.18 7.01
C ALA A 33 -7.56 10.59 7.07
N ARG A 34 -8.31 10.93 8.14
CA ARG A 34 -8.91 12.25 8.33
C ARG A 34 -7.87 13.36 8.43
N LEU A 35 -6.69 13.09 9.00
CA LEU A 35 -5.61 14.06 9.06
C LEU A 35 -5.02 14.33 7.67
N LEU A 36 -4.68 13.28 6.94
CA LEU A 36 -4.01 13.36 5.64
C LEU A 36 -4.90 13.98 4.56
N THR A 37 -6.19 13.64 4.53
CA THR A 37 -7.10 14.10 3.49
C THR A 37 -7.58 15.54 3.65
N LYS A 38 -7.23 16.23 4.74
CA LYS A 38 -7.46 17.68 4.88
C LYS A 38 -6.56 18.51 3.97
N ILE A 39 -5.46 17.91 3.49
CA ILE A 39 -4.47 18.62 2.69
C ILE A 39 -4.96 18.64 1.25
N ALA A 40 -5.24 19.85 0.74
CA ALA A 40 -5.69 20.05 -0.63
C ALA A 40 -4.57 19.72 -1.62
N VAL A 41 -4.93 19.08 -2.72
CA VAL A 41 -3.99 18.63 -3.75
C VAL A 41 -4.47 19.11 -5.12
N ALA A 42 -3.77 20.08 -5.71
CA ALA A 42 -4.23 20.82 -6.88
C ALA A 42 -4.16 20.03 -8.21
N ASP A 43 -3.27 19.05 -8.29
CA ASP A 43 -2.90 18.31 -9.51
C ASP A 43 -3.28 16.81 -9.40
N ALA A 44 -4.41 16.50 -8.76
CA ALA A 44 -4.92 15.13 -8.70
C ALA A 44 -5.29 14.63 -10.11
N PRO A 45 -4.83 13.42 -10.53
CA PRO A 45 -5.15 12.88 -11.86
C PRO A 45 -6.64 12.56 -12.04
N PHE A 46 -7.37 12.40 -10.93
CA PHE A 46 -8.81 12.24 -10.88
C PHE A 46 -9.34 12.59 -9.49
N LYS A 47 -10.65 12.86 -9.43
CA LYS A 47 -11.37 13.00 -8.16
C LYS A 47 -11.84 11.63 -7.67
N THR A 48 -11.69 11.35 -6.38
CA THR A 48 -12.22 10.15 -5.74
C THR A 48 -12.94 10.56 -4.46
N ASP A 49 -14.19 10.11 -4.29
CA ASP A 49 -14.87 10.21 -3.01
C ASP A 49 -14.37 9.08 -2.11
N LEU A 50 -13.61 9.43 -1.07
CA LEU A 50 -12.89 8.48 -0.23
C LEU A 50 -13.75 7.99 0.92
N ASP A 51 -13.64 6.71 1.23
CA ASP A 51 -14.22 6.09 2.42
C ASP A 51 -13.25 6.22 3.59
N LEU A 52 -13.41 7.31 4.34
CA LEU A 52 -12.58 7.62 5.51
C LEU A 52 -12.90 6.75 6.74
N GLU A 53 -13.99 5.97 6.69
CA GLU A 53 -14.42 5.12 7.80
C GLU A 53 -13.88 3.70 7.67
N ASN A 54 -13.44 3.29 6.47
CA ASN A 54 -12.88 1.96 6.21
C ASN A 54 -11.43 1.99 5.64
N PRO A 55 -10.48 2.74 6.22
CA PRO A 55 -9.09 2.69 5.78
C PRO A 55 -8.37 1.42 6.25
N PHE A 56 -7.30 1.07 5.54
CA PHE A 56 -6.40 -0.01 5.90
C PHE A 56 -4.98 0.51 6.09
N ALA A 57 -4.33 0.19 7.21
CA ALA A 57 -3.00 0.69 7.49
C ALA A 57 -2.07 -0.36 8.11
N LEU A 58 -0.80 -0.28 7.72
CA LEU A 58 0.29 -1.15 8.16
C LEU A 58 1.45 -0.31 8.68
N LYS A 59 2.17 -0.87 9.66
CA LYS A 59 3.45 -0.34 10.13
C LYS A 59 4.52 -1.43 10.17
N ALA A 60 5.74 -1.08 9.81
CA ALA A 60 6.91 -1.94 9.98
C ALA A 60 8.13 -1.08 10.32
N GLY A 61 8.64 -1.16 11.55
CA GLY A 61 9.68 -0.25 12.03
C GLY A 61 9.20 1.21 11.95
N GLU A 62 9.84 2.01 11.10
CA GLU A 62 9.46 3.40 10.83
C GLU A 62 8.60 3.57 9.57
N VAL A 63 8.43 2.51 8.77
CA VAL A 63 7.60 2.52 7.56
C VAL A 63 6.14 2.52 7.96
N ARG A 64 5.35 3.39 7.32
CA ARG A 64 3.88 3.40 7.45
C ARG A 64 3.25 3.41 6.07
N VAL A 65 2.18 2.64 5.92
CA VAL A 65 1.37 2.61 4.71
C VAL A 65 -0.09 2.73 5.12
N LEU A 66 -0.84 3.59 4.44
CA LEU A 66 -2.28 3.77 4.63
C LEU A 66 -2.95 3.78 3.26
N ALA A 67 -3.85 2.81 3.03
CA ALA A 67 -4.72 2.77 1.88
C ALA A 67 -6.11 3.27 2.29
N ILE A 68 -6.65 4.21 1.53
CA ILE A 68 -7.99 4.77 1.71
C ILE A 68 -8.80 4.40 0.47
N PRO A 69 -9.77 3.48 0.55
CA PRO A 69 -10.58 3.10 -0.60
C PRO A 69 -11.53 4.24 -1.01
N GLY A 70 -11.99 4.21 -2.26
CA GLY A 70 -13.12 5.04 -2.70
C GLY A 70 -14.44 4.45 -2.21
N LYS A 71 -15.42 5.28 -1.83
CA LYS A 71 -16.74 4.83 -1.37
C LYS A 71 -17.50 3.99 -2.40
N SER A 72 -17.23 4.22 -3.68
CA SER A 72 -17.85 3.48 -4.77
C SER A 72 -17.15 2.14 -5.06
N LEU A 73 -16.10 1.77 -4.33
CA LEU A 73 -15.35 0.54 -4.57
C LEU A 73 -16.23 -0.69 -4.35
N SER A 74 -16.48 -1.43 -5.42
CA SER A 74 -17.30 -2.63 -5.44
C SER A 74 -16.88 -3.52 -6.62
N LYS A 75 -17.33 -4.77 -6.65
CA LYS A 75 -17.09 -5.64 -7.81
C LYS A 75 -17.56 -5.02 -9.13
N LYS A 76 -18.69 -4.29 -9.10
CA LYS A 76 -19.25 -3.63 -10.28
C LYS A 76 -18.40 -2.48 -10.78
N THR A 77 -17.83 -1.68 -9.88
CA THR A 77 -16.95 -0.56 -10.25
C THR A 77 -15.54 -1.02 -10.62
N LEU A 78 -15.13 -2.21 -10.16
CA LEU A 78 -13.89 -2.85 -10.56
C LEU A 78 -13.94 -3.50 -11.94
N THR A 79 -15.11 -3.60 -12.59
CA THR A 79 -15.23 -4.11 -13.97
C THR A 79 -15.28 -2.94 -14.95
N PRO A 80 -14.15 -2.34 -15.36
CA PRO A 80 -14.15 -1.25 -16.32
C PRO A 80 -14.68 -1.76 -17.65
N ALA A 81 -15.57 -0.97 -18.27
CA ALA A 81 -16.09 -1.26 -19.60
C ALA A 81 -15.00 -1.15 -20.69
N ASP A 82 -13.93 -0.37 -20.43
CA ASP A 82 -12.88 -0.01 -21.40
C ASP A 82 -11.45 -0.08 -20.81
N LYS A 83 -10.45 0.37 -21.59
CA LYS A 83 -9.04 0.54 -21.14
C LYS A 83 -8.81 1.77 -20.25
N ALA A 84 -9.87 2.51 -19.89
CA ALA A 84 -9.79 3.68 -19.02
C ALA A 84 -9.46 3.28 -17.56
N ILE A 85 -8.80 4.18 -16.83
CA ILE A 85 -8.51 3.99 -15.41
C ILE A 85 -9.74 4.38 -14.60
N THR A 86 -10.27 3.44 -13.82
CA THR A 86 -11.34 3.71 -12.85
C THR A 86 -10.72 4.09 -11.51
N PRO A 87 -11.01 5.26 -10.93
CA PRO A 87 -10.51 5.64 -9.62
C PRO A 87 -11.01 4.69 -8.51
N VAL A 88 -10.09 4.15 -7.69
CA VAL A 88 -10.44 3.21 -6.61
C VAL A 88 -9.98 3.65 -5.22
N GLY A 89 -9.16 4.70 -5.10
CA GLY A 89 -8.76 5.21 -3.79
C GLY A 89 -7.45 6.01 -3.81
N GLN A 90 -6.85 6.13 -2.63
CA GLN A 90 -5.54 6.73 -2.41
C GLN A 90 -4.65 5.82 -1.58
N LEU A 91 -3.35 5.96 -1.79
CA LEU A 91 -2.31 5.28 -1.02
C LEU A 91 -1.35 6.33 -0.48
N TRP A 92 -1.12 6.29 0.82
CA TRP A 92 -0.23 7.18 1.54
C TRP A 92 0.91 6.38 2.15
N MET A 93 2.14 6.84 1.96
CA MET A 93 3.33 6.11 2.40
C MET A 93 4.33 7.01 3.10
N MET A 94 4.88 6.54 4.22
CA MET A 94 5.97 7.20 4.94
C MET A 94 7.18 6.28 4.98
N LYS A 95 8.35 6.82 4.63
CA LYS A 95 9.64 6.11 4.56
C LYS A 95 9.62 4.85 3.66
N ALA A 96 8.72 4.81 2.68
CA ALA A 96 8.64 3.77 1.66
C ALA A 96 8.13 4.33 0.33
N THR A 97 8.53 3.69 -0.77
CA THR A 97 8.18 4.11 -2.14
C THR A 97 7.94 2.86 -2.99
N PRO A 98 6.88 2.82 -3.82
CA PRO A 98 6.65 1.73 -4.76
C PRO A 98 7.82 1.58 -5.74
N ALA A 99 8.11 0.35 -6.13
CA ALA A 99 9.12 0.04 -7.14
C ALA A 99 8.48 -0.65 -8.35
N ARG A 100 9.03 -0.40 -9.53
CA ARG A 100 8.68 -1.09 -10.78
C ARG A 100 9.90 -1.86 -11.25
N ASP A 101 9.77 -3.18 -11.44
CA ASP A 101 10.87 -4.04 -11.90
C ASP A 101 12.15 -3.87 -11.05
N GLY A 102 11.98 -3.77 -9.73
CA GLY A 102 13.06 -3.55 -8.76
C GLY A 102 13.64 -2.13 -8.73
N LYS A 103 13.16 -1.22 -9.58
CA LYS A 103 13.59 0.18 -9.63
C LYS A 103 12.61 1.06 -8.87
N VAL A 104 13.13 1.79 -7.89
CA VAL A 104 12.36 2.79 -7.13
C VAL A 104 12.00 3.96 -8.06
N LEU A 105 10.81 4.52 -7.88
CA LEU A 105 10.39 5.73 -8.58
C LEU A 105 11.33 6.90 -8.27
N ALA A 106 11.65 7.71 -9.29
CA ALA A 106 12.47 8.90 -9.12
C ALA A 106 11.79 9.90 -8.15
N THR A 107 12.56 10.41 -7.19
CA THR A 107 12.03 11.18 -6.04
C THR A 107 11.35 12.48 -6.44
N ASP A 108 11.75 13.09 -7.57
CA ASP A 108 11.17 14.29 -8.18
C ASP A 108 9.77 14.07 -8.75
N LYS A 109 9.37 12.82 -8.97
CA LYS A 109 8.03 12.44 -9.41
C LYS A 109 7.11 12.05 -8.24
N LEU A 110 7.64 12.00 -7.02
CA LEU A 110 6.85 11.65 -5.84
C LEU A 110 6.12 12.89 -5.33
N ARG A 111 4.81 12.75 -5.10
CA ARG A 111 4.03 13.79 -4.46
C ARG A 111 4.25 13.76 -2.96
N TRP A 112 5.12 14.63 -2.47
CA TRP A 112 5.36 14.81 -1.04
C TRP A 112 4.36 15.78 -0.44
N VAL A 113 3.75 15.35 0.65
CA VAL A 113 2.82 16.12 1.45
C VAL A 113 3.42 16.27 2.85
N THR A 114 3.57 17.52 3.29
CA THR A 114 4.00 17.81 4.67
C THR A 114 2.77 17.90 5.55
N VAL A 115 2.70 17.02 6.53
CA VAL A 115 1.66 16.98 7.57
C VAL A 115 2.25 17.59 8.81
N LYS A 116 1.61 18.65 9.31
CA LYS A 116 1.96 19.24 10.60
C LYS A 116 1.10 18.62 11.68
N ASP A 117 1.72 17.96 12.64
CA ASP A 117 1.06 17.45 13.84
C ASP A 117 1.77 18.00 15.07
N GLN A 118 1.14 18.99 15.72
CA GLN A 118 1.53 19.73 16.94
C GLN A 118 3.01 20.14 17.03
N ASP A 119 3.94 19.19 17.17
CA ASP A 119 5.38 19.41 17.36
C ASP A 119 6.26 18.82 16.23
N ASN A 120 5.67 18.13 15.23
CA ASN A 120 6.41 17.44 14.18
C ASN A 120 5.88 17.72 12.77
N ASP A 121 6.82 17.94 11.84
CA ASP A 121 6.57 17.94 10.40
C ASP A 121 6.86 16.53 9.86
N MET A 122 5.81 15.84 9.42
CA MET A 122 5.93 14.52 8.79
C MET A 122 5.81 14.65 7.26
N LYS A 123 6.76 14.05 6.53
CA LYS A 123 6.70 13.95 5.06
C LYS A 123 6.08 12.62 4.65
N VAL A 124 4.95 12.69 3.97
CA VAL A 124 4.18 11.54 3.50
C VAL A 124 4.05 11.62 1.98
N GLN A 125 4.21 10.50 1.29
CA GLN A 125 3.99 10.40 -0.15
C GLN A 125 2.52 10.08 -0.43
N LEU A 126 1.91 10.79 -1.37
CA LEU A 126 0.56 10.52 -1.85
C LEU A 126 0.60 9.89 -3.25
N TYR A 127 -0.15 8.81 -3.39
CA TYR A 127 -0.43 8.14 -4.65
C TYR A 127 -1.94 8.00 -4.86
N PHE A 128 -2.36 8.03 -6.12
CA PHE A 128 -3.74 7.80 -6.52
C PHE A 128 -3.87 6.37 -7.04
N LEU A 129 -4.90 5.66 -6.60
CA LEU A 129 -5.14 4.28 -6.99
C LEU A 129 -6.25 4.23 -8.03
N GLY A 130 -6.01 3.50 -9.10
CA GLY A 130 -7.01 3.18 -10.11
C GLY A 130 -7.03 1.68 -10.42
N SER A 131 -8.11 1.19 -11.01
CA SER A 131 -8.15 -0.12 -11.65
C SER A 131 -8.21 0.04 -13.17
N LYS A 132 -7.62 -0.91 -13.89
CA LYS A 132 -7.67 -0.96 -15.35
C LYS A 132 -7.72 -2.40 -15.82
N LYS A 133 -8.45 -2.68 -16.90
CA LYS A 133 -8.41 -3.97 -17.58
C LYS A 133 -7.08 -4.13 -18.33
N ASN A 134 -6.39 -5.23 -18.11
CA ASN A 134 -5.18 -5.57 -18.85
C ASN A 134 -5.51 -6.27 -20.19
N ASP A 135 -4.50 -6.41 -21.06
CA ASP A 135 -4.70 -6.99 -22.39
C ASP A 135 -5.08 -8.48 -22.36
N LYS A 136 -4.92 -9.16 -21.21
CA LYS A 136 -5.38 -10.54 -20.97
C LYS A 136 -6.81 -10.61 -20.43
N GLY A 137 -7.48 -9.46 -20.29
CA GLY A 137 -8.84 -9.37 -19.76
C GLY A 137 -8.95 -9.42 -18.23
N GLY A 138 -7.82 -9.51 -17.51
CA GLY A 138 -7.77 -9.41 -16.06
C GLY A 138 -7.72 -7.95 -15.56
N LEU A 139 -7.68 -7.78 -14.25
CA LEU A 139 -7.62 -6.47 -13.61
C LEU A 139 -6.24 -6.18 -13.05
N ASP A 140 -5.74 -4.99 -13.38
CA ASP A 140 -4.55 -4.42 -12.76
C ASP A 140 -4.97 -3.32 -11.78
N LEU A 141 -4.35 -3.32 -10.60
CA LEU A 141 -4.30 -2.16 -9.74
C LEU A 141 -3.20 -1.23 -10.26
N VAL A 142 -3.56 0.01 -10.57
CA VAL A 142 -2.66 1.04 -11.08
C VAL A 142 -2.38 2.05 -9.97
N ILE A 143 -1.10 2.30 -9.70
CA ILE A 143 -0.62 3.33 -8.79
C ILE A 143 -0.13 4.50 -9.64
N LEU A 144 -0.75 5.67 -9.47
CA LEU A 144 -0.41 6.91 -10.15
C LEU A 144 0.28 7.89 -9.19
N TRP A 145 1.27 8.61 -9.71
CA TRP A 145 2.02 9.65 -9.01
C TRP A 145 2.06 10.93 -9.84
N GLN A 146 2.82 11.95 -9.42
CA GLN A 146 2.92 13.21 -10.15
C GLN A 146 3.64 13.03 -11.50
N GLY A 147 2.96 13.40 -12.59
CA GLY A 147 3.44 13.22 -13.97
C GLY A 147 2.75 12.07 -14.71
N GLU A 148 3.26 11.66 -15.88
CA GLU A 148 2.61 10.66 -16.76
C GLU A 148 2.87 9.19 -16.35
N GLY A 149 3.16 8.95 -15.07
CA GLY A 149 3.68 7.67 -14.61
C GLY A 149 2.66 6.74 -13.98
N THR A 150 2.77 5.45 -14.26
CA THR A 150 1.95 4.39 -13.64
C THR A 150 2.75 3.12 -13.29
N ILE A 151 2.37 2.45 -12.20
CA ILE A 151 2.80 1.09 -11.85
C ILE A 151 1.54 0.23 -11.85
N ALA A 152 1.55 -0.87 -12.60
CA ALA A 152 0.48 -1.85 -12.60
C ALA A 152 0.90 -3.05 -11.75
N ALA A 153 0.05 -3.44 -10.80
CA ALA A 153 0.14 -4.71 -10.09
C ALA A 153 -1.03 -5.58 -10.57
N SER A 154 -0.71 -6.69 -11.24
CA SER A 154 -1.71 -7.66 -11.68
C SER A 154 -1.99 -8.66 -10.56
N GLY A 155 -3.27 -8.83 -10.22
CA GLY A 155 -3.70 -9.99 -9.44
C GLY A 155 -3.87 -11.17 -10.40
N ASP A 156 -3.04 -12.20 -10.28
CA ASP A 156 -3.45 -13.52 -10.80
C ASP A 156 -4.68 -13.91 -9.99
N GLY A 157 -5.86 -14.01 -10.62
CA GLY A 157 -7.13 -14.31 -9.96
C GLY A 157 -7.22 -15.70 -9.31
N LYS A 158 -6.07 -16.31 -8.97
CA LYS A 158 -5.91 -17.53 -8.20
C LYS A 158 -5.51 -17.17 -6.78
N ASN A 159 -6.51 -17.10 -5.92
CA ASN A 159 -6.36 -17.34 -4.49
C ASN A 159 -5.66 -18.70 -4.26
N GLU A 160 -4.83 -18.79 -3.23
CA GLU A 160 -4.06 -19.99 -2.83
C GLU A 160 -4.93 -21.20 -2.44
N HIS A 161 -6.24 -21.11 -2.64
CA HIS A 161 -7.24 -22.15 -2.37
C HIS A 161 -8.06 -22.53 -3.62
N GLY A 162 -7.65 -22.11 -4.82
CA GLY A 162 -8.22 -22.64 -6.08
C GLY A 162 -9.68 -22.32 -6.36
N SER A 163 -10.35 -21.51 -5.55
CA SER A 163 -11.75 -21.14 -5.77
C SER A 163 -11.85 -19.89 -6.63
N ARG A 164 -12.12 -20.13 -7.93
CA ARG A 164 -12.53 -19.14 -8.92
C ARG A 164 -13.63 -18.24 -8.34
N ILE A 165 -13.48 -16.92 -8.44
CA ILE A 165 -14.57 -15.99 -8.11
C ILE A 165 -15.75 -16.35 -9.03
N PRO A 166 -16.89 -16.81 -8.50
CA PRO A 166 -18.03 -17.14 -9.34
C PRO A 166 -18.57 -15.87 -10.02
N ASP A 167 -18.97 -16.05 -11.27
CA ASP A 167 -19.53 -15.04 -12.18
C ASP A 167 -20.76 -14.32 -11.60
#